data_AF-A0A2V7H316-F1
#
_entry.id   AF-A0A2V7H316-F1
#
_cell.length_a   1.000
_cell.length_b   1.000
_cell.length_c   1.000
_cell.angle_alpha   90.00
_cell.angle_beta   90.00
_cell.angle_gamma   90.00
#
_symmetry.space_group_name_H-M   'P 1'
#
loop_
_entity.id
_entity.type
_entity.pdbx_description
1 polymer ?
#
loop_
_entity_poly.entity_id
_entity_poly.type
_entity_poly.pdbx_seq_one_letter_code
_entity_poly.pdbx_strand_id
1 'polypeptide(L)' 'MSEIHCHTCGGFISDPATISYRTPGGTVMPAVPYSGLCACTPAIVYGPPPGFLSKPDMASIDVRAIAARN' A
#
# COMPACT_ATOMS: atom_id res chain seq x y z
N MET A 1 -1.84 9.93 -13.21
CA MET A 1 -2.68 9.18 -12.25
C MET A 1 -1.77 8.22 -11.52
N SER A 2 -1.72 8.27 -10.19
CA SER A 2 -0.91 7.34 -9.39
C SER A 2 -1.49 5.93 -9.52
N GLU A 3 -0.68 4.96 -9.94
CA GLU A 3 -1.08 3.56 -10.04
C GLU A 3 -1.16 2.95 -8.64
N ILE A 4 -2.37 2.79 -8.10
CA ILE A 4 -2.60 2.25 -6.75
C ILE A 4 -2.81 0.73 -6.87
N HIS A 5 -1.99 -0.03 -6.16
CA HIS A 5 -2.06 -1.49 -6.12
C HIS A 5 -2.55 -1.97 -4.76
N CYS A 6 -3.33 -3.05 -4.74
CA CYS A 6 -3.80 -3.67 -3.51
C CYS A 6 -2.65 -4.43 -2.86
N HIS A 7 -2.32 -4.16 -1.60
CA HIS A 7 -1.26 -4.92 -0.91
C HIS A 7 -1.70 -6.32 -0.49
N THR A 8 -2.99 -6.67 -0.63
CA THR A 8 -3.46 -8.04 -0.36
C THR A 8 -3.21 -8.96 -1.55
N CYS A 9 -3.59 -8.56 -2.77
CA CYS A 9 -3.43 -9.40 -3.96
C CYS A 9 -2.31 -8.95 -4.89
N GLY A 10 -1.94 -7.67 -4.90
CA GLY A 10 -0.98 -7.06 -5.82
C GLY A 10 -1.62 -6.43 -7.06
N GLY A 11 -2.93 -6.60 -7.25
CA GLY A 11 -3.63 -6.13 -8.44
C GLY A 11 -3.87 -4.62 -8.45
N PHE A 12 -4.06 -4.08 -9.65
CA PHE A 12 -4.38 -2.68 -9.91
C PHE A 12 -5.79 -2.32 -9.42
N ILE A 13 -5.92 -1.26 -8.63
CA ILE A 13 -7.20 -0.80 -8.10
C ILE A 13 -7.81 0.23 -9.06
N SER A 14 -8.89 -0.16 -9.75
CA SER A 14 -9.61 0.73 -10.67
C SER A 14 -10.56 1.71 -9.99
N ASP A 15 -11.10 1.36 -8.82
CA ASP A 15 -12.02 2.22 -8.07
C ASP A 15 -11.47 2.57 -6.68
N PRO A 16 -10.95 3.81 -6.48
CA PRO A 16 -10.39 4.21 -5.20
C PRO A 16 -11.42 4.30 -4.08
N ALA A 17 -12.73 4.36 -4.37
CA ALA A 17 -13.77 4.36 -3.35
C ALA A 17 -13.84 3.03 -2.57
N THR A 18 -13.30 1.95 -3.13
CA THR A 18 -13.23 0.62 -2.49
C THR A 18 -12.00 0.44 -1.60
N ILE A 19 -11.12 1.44 -1.52
CA ILE A 19 -9.86 1.34 -0.77
C ILE A 19 -10.12 1.48 0.73
N SER A 20 -9.68 0.48 1.48
CA SER A 20 -9.50 0.57 2.93
C SER A 20 -8.02 0.85 3.23
N TYR A 21 -7.74 2.09 3.63
CA TYR A 21 -6.43 2.50 4.11
C TYR A 21 -6.18 1.91 5.48
N ARG A 22 -5.07 1.20 5.66
CA ARG A 22 -4.65 0.62 6.94
C ARG A 22 -3.24 1.03 7.31
N THR A 23 -2.94 1.01 8.60
CA THR A 23 -1.56 1.06 9.08
C THR A 23 -0.90 -0.29 8.83
N PRO A 24 0.31 -0.34 8.24
CA PRO A 24 1.04 -1.59 8.14
C PRO A 24 1.40 -2.06 9.55
N GLY A 25 1.00 -3.28 9.91
CA GLY A 25 1.55 -3.96 11.09
C GLY A 25 2.97 -4.42 10.82
N GLY A 26 3.82 -4.52 11.84
CA GLY A 26 5.25 -4.86 11.70
C GLY A 26 5.57 -6.22 11.07
N THR A 27 4.56 -7.07 10.84
CA THR A 27 4.68 -8.41 10.24
C THR A 27 4.01 -8.54 8.87
N VAL A 28 3.45 -7.46 8.32
CA VAL A 28 2.69 -7.54 7.08
C VAL A 28 3.61 -7.39 5.87
N MET A 29 3.67 -8.43 5.04
CA MET A 29 4.31 -8.37 3.73
C MET A 29 3.27 -8.02 2.66
N PRO A 30 3.42 -6.90 1.94
CA PRO A 30 2.54 -6.59 0.81
C PRO A 30 2.74 -7.57 -0.34
N ALA A 31 1.67 -7.90 -1.04
CA ALA A 31 1.72 -8.68 -2.26
C ALA A 31 2.50 -7.94 -3.36
N VAL A 32 3.17 -8.71 -4.23
CA VAL A 32 3.93 -8.18 -5.36
C VAL A 32 2.97 -7.54 -6.37
N PRO A 33 3.17 -6.27 -6.75
CA PRO A 33 2.35 -5.61 -7.75
C PRO A 33 2.35 -6.37 -9.09
N TYR A 34 1.19 -6.52 -9.72
CA TYR A 34 1.05 -7.09 -11.05
C TYR A 34 -0.01 -6.34 -11.86
N SER A 35 0.03 -6.49 -13.19
CA SER A 35 -0.79 -5.74 -14.14
C SER A 35 -2.27 -6.14 -14.23
N GLY A 36 -2.74 -7.08 -13.39
CA GLY A 36 -4.13 -7.50 -13.40
C GLY A 36 -5.00 -6.66 -12.48
N LEU A 37 -6.31 -6.65 -12.73
CA LEU A 37 -7.27 -5.90 -11.93
C LEU A 37 -7.47 -6.51 -10.53
N CYS A 38 -7.54 -5.66 -9.52
CA CYS A 38 -7.88 -6.04 -8.15
C CYS A 38 -9.36 -6.43 -8.07
N ALA A 39 -9.64 -7.61 -7.52
CA ALA A 39 -10.99 -8.10 -7.21
C ALA A 39 -11.29 -8.12 -5.70
N CYS A 40 -10.42 -7.55 -4.85
CA CYS A 40 -10.62 -7.53 -3.41
C CYS A 40 -11.70 -6.51 -3.01
N THR A 41 -12.58 -6.90 -2.08
CA THR A 41 -13.61 -6.03 -1.49
C THR A 41 -13.58 -6.11 0.04
N PRO A 42 -13.07 -5.08 0.75
CA PRO A 42 -12.41 -3.88 0.24
C PRO A 42 -10.98 -4.15 -0.26
N ALA A 43 -10.46 -3.28 -1.13
CA ALA A 43 -9.06 -3.30 -1.54
C ALA A 43 -8.19 -2.67 -0.43
N ILE A 44 -7.11 -3.33 0.00
CA ILE A 44 -6.27 -2.83 1.11
C ILE A 44 -5.07 -2.07 0.57
N VAL A 45 -4.89 -0.83 1.05
CA VAL A 45 -3.70 -0.01 0.80
C VAL A 45 -3.10 0.40 2.15
N TYR A 46 -1.78 0.32 2.30
CA TYR A 46 -1.09 0.67 3.51
C TYR A 46 -0.54 2.08 3.37
N GLY A 47 -0.74 2.89 4.40
CA GLY A 47 -0.29 4.28 4.42
C GLY A 47 -1.43 5.28 4.51
N PRO A 48 -1.09 6.58 4.58
CA PRO A 48 -2.06 7.64 4.77
C PRO A 48 -2.96 7.81 3.53
N PRO A 49 -4.26 8.09 3.72
CA PRO A 49 -5.12 8.47 2.61
C PRO A 49 -4.58 9.71 1.88
N PRO A 50 -4.78 9.82 0.56
CA PRO A 50 -4.34 10.97 -0.22
C PRO A 50 -4.96 12.24 0.35
N GLY A 51 -4.12 13.23 0.69
CA GLY A 51 -4.52 14.46 1.37
C GLY A 51 -4.19 14.53 2.86
N PHE A 52 -3.80 13.42 3.50
CA PHE A 52 -3.35 13.37 4.90
C PHE A 52 -1.82 13.28 5.02
N LEU A 53 -1.11 14.09 4.23
CA LEU A 53 0.33 14.29 4.40
C LEU A 53 0.54 15.07 5.71
N SER A 54 1.14 14.42 6.70
CA SER A 54 1.69 14.96 7.97
C SER A 54 0.91 14.55 9.23
N LYS A 55 1.14 13.30 9.69
CA LYS A 55 1.19 13.03 11.12
C LYS A 55 2.54 12.35 11.41
N PRO A 56 3.40 12.88 12.30
CA PRO A 56 4.80 12.41 12.46
C PRO A 56 4.98 11.00 13.03
N ASP A 57 3.91 10.23 13.19
CA ASP A 57 3.92 8.94 13.89
C ASP A 57 3.77 7.73 12.95
N MET A 58 3.77 7.96 11.63
CA MET A 58 3.96 6.87 10.66
C MET A 58 5.45 6.74 10.43
N ALA A 59 6.12 5.85 11.18
CA ALA A 59 7.49 5.45 10.92
C ALA A 59 7.60 5.10 9.44
N SER A 60 8.21 6.00 8.67
CA SER A 60 8.53 5.81 7.28
C SER A 60 9.43 4.57 7.21
N ILE A 61 8.85 3.45 6.78
CA ILE A 61 9.63 2.26 6.46
C ILE A 61 10.47 2.68 5.26
N ASP A 62 11.71 3.03 5.53
CA ASP A 62 12.67 3.44 4.54
C ASP A 62 13.04 2.19 3.73
N VAL A 63 12.30 1.94 2.64
CA VAL A 63 12.52 0.80 1.72
C VAL A 63 13.97 0.81 1.19
N ARG A 64 14.63 1.98 1.23
CA ARG A 64 16.03 2.15 0.85
C ARG A 64 17.01 1.52 1.86
N ALA A 65 16.60 1.29 3.10
CA ALA A 65 17.42 0.64 4.14
C ALA A 65 17.52 -0.89 3.99
N ILE A 66 16.60 -1.52 3.24
CA ILE A 66 16.63 -2.97 2.96
C ILE A 66 17.62 -3.32 1.83
N ALA A 67 17.84 -2.40 0.88
CA ALA A 67 18.68 -2.66 -0.29
C ALA A 67 20.20 -2.51 -0.05
N ALA A 68 20.65 -2.08 1.13
CA ALA A 68 22.06 -1.76 1.40
C ALA A 68 22.79 -2.79 2.29
N ARG A 69 22.19 -3.97 2.56
CA ARG A 69 22.80 -5.06 3.35
C ARG A 69 23.18 -6.27 2.50
N ASN A 70 23.79 -6.04 1.34
CA ASN A 70 24.53 -7.08 0.62
C ASN A 70 25.91 -6.57 0.22
#